data_AF-A0A1V8SWG2-F1
#
_entry.id   AF-A0A1V8SWG2-F1
#
_cell.length_a   1.000
_cell.length_b   1.000
_cell.length_c   1.000
_cell.angle_alpha   90.00
_cell.angle_beta   90.00
_cell.angle_gamma   90.00
#
_symmetry.space_group_name_H-M   'P 1'
#
loop_
_entity.id
_entity.type
_entity.pdbx_description
1 polymer ?
#
loop_
_entity_poly.entity_id
_entity_poly.type
_entity_poly.pdbx_seq_one_letter_code
_entity_poly.pdbx_strand_id
1 'polypeptide(L)'
;MLRFHNQVVDDNPGLDFLSVQRIVRWHYQWVVIHDFLPRIICGHVIESLKTNGLYDQKRLKFYHWKKDPFIPVEFSVAAYRLGHSMIRPGYRLNDDDATLLPIFPIPPGFPGAPAGGISPGLTGFQAVAKNRGIDWGRFIDIGTVRARGEDPGSIEPPRSPTGDIKKRLQFAYRIDTSVVTPLSVLPKAVAPDPPGSLAQRNLLRGFELGLPTGQSVAKAMGVTPLTDEEIIIGKAVDAGDSGPGDVRGSIATLSTLSAFQGECPLWTYILAEAMKNAIKVSIPVIQPVLVTTPQLGEVGGRIVAEVFLGMLFGDNDSFLSADPQWIPTIGGAKKDFTLRDIVAYALGPQPSANGQVAILSKTIPTGVSQRQHIELNDNRFSSTDSRIANLETYMQEIRTHLKLQLM
;
A
#
# COMPACT_ATOMS: atom_id res chain seq x y z
N MET A 1 10.79 8.92 7.28
CA MET A 1 10.94 8.69 8.73
C MET A 1 12.34 8.96 9.26
N LEU A 2 13.43 8.38 8.74
CA LEU A 2 14.78 8.69 9.28
C LEU A 2 15.15 10.18 9.18
N ARG A 3 14.91 10.82 8.01
CA ARG A 3 15.12 12.26 7.85
C ARG A 3 14.24 13.10 8.79
N PHE A 4 12.99 12.66 9.00
CA PHE A 4 12.06 13.29 9.93
C PHE A 4 12.61 13.24 11.36
N HIS A 5 13.09 12.08 11.81
CA HIS A 5 13.74 11.92 13.12
C HIS A 5 14.95 12.83 13.26
N ASN A 6 15.86 12.86 12.28
CA ASN A 6 17.05 13.71 12.33
C ASN A 6 16.68 15.20 12.41
N GLN A 7 15.65 15.64 11.69
CA GLN A 7 15.19 17.03 11.80
C GLN A 7 14.62 17.34 13.20
N VAL A 8 13.87 16.40 13.80
CA VAL A 8 13.39 16.56 15.20
C VAL A 8 14.58 16.65 16.17
N VAL A 9 15.65 15.87 15.97
CA VAL A 9 16.88 15.98 16.76
C VAL A 9 17.49 17.38 16.63
N ASP A 10 17.66 17.86 15.40
CA ASP A 10 18.30 19.15 15.12
C ASP A 10 17.52 20.33 15.72
N ASP A 11 16.19 20.27 15.70
CA ASP A 11 15.32 21.34 16.20
C ASP A 11 15.09 21.29 17.72
N ASN A 12 15.50 20.21 18.40
CA ASN A 12 15.30 20.04 19.84
C ASN A 12 16.63 19.74 20.55
N PRO A 13 17.61 20.67 20.50
CA PRO A 13 18.90 20.47 21.14
C PRO A 13 18.72 20.30 22.65
N GLY A 14 19.15 19.16 23.18
CA GLY A 14 19.05 18.83 24.61
C GLY A 14 17.97 17.81 24.97
N LEU A 15 17.09 17.43 24.03
CA LEU A 15 16.23 16.26 24.25
C LEU A 15 17.03 14.96 24.10
N ASP A 16 16.73 13.98 24.95
CA ASP A 16 17.27 12.63 24.83
C ASP A 16 16.60 11.86 23.67
N PHE A 17 17.21 10.73 23.31
CA PHE A 17 16.70 9.90 22.20
C PHE A 17 15.25 9.44 22.44
N LEU A 18 14.88 9.09 23.67
CA LEU A 18 13.54 8.60 23.99
C LEU A 18 12.48 9.70 23.82
N SER A 19 12.78 10.94 24.21
CA SER A 19 11.90 12.09 24.00
C SER A 19 11.72 12.40 22.52
N VAL A 20 12.82 12.40 21.73
CA VAL A 20 12.75 12.56 20.27
C VAL A 20 11.96 11.42 19.63
N GLN A 21 12.22 10.17 20.04
CA GLN A 21 11.50 9.01 19.54
C GLN A 21 10.00 9.11 19.84
N ARG A 22 9.60 9.59 21.03
CA ARG A 22 8.19 9.84 21.37
C ARG A 22 7.56 10.86 20.44
N ILE A 23 8.22 12.00 20.20
CA ILE A 23 7.74 13.03 19.26
C ILE A 23 7.52 12.40 17.87
N VAL A 24 8.51 11.69 17.35
CA VAL A 24 8.43 11.05 16.03
C VAL A 24 7.30 10.02 15.96
N ARG A 25 7.19 9.18 16.99
CA ARG A 25 6.19 8.12 17.09
C ARG A 25 4.78 8.69 17.11
N TRP A 26 4.51 9.67 17.98
CA TRP A 26 3.18 10.25 18.15
C TRP A 26 2.71 10.97 16.88
N HIS A 27 3.58 11.71 16.19
CA HIS A 27 3.24 12.31 14.90
C HIS A 27 2.93 11.26 13.83
N TYR A 28 3.69 10.15 13.80
CA TYR A 28 3.40 9.05 12.87
C TYR A 28 2.07 8.35 13.19
N GLN A 29 1.83 8.01 14.46
CA GLN A 29 0.59 7.40 14.91
C GLN A 29 -0.63 8.29 14.60
N TRP A 30 -0.49 9.61 14.80
CA TRP A 30 -1.52 10.59 14.42
C TRP A 30 -1.84 10.53 12.93
N VAL A 31 -0.81 10.62 12.08
CA VAL A 31 -0.98 10.55 10.61
C VAL A 31 -1.64 9.23 10.21
N VAL A 32 -1.29 8.11 10.84
CA VAL A 32 -1.95 6.83 10.54
C VAL A 32 -3.46 6.92 10.72
N ILE A 33 -3.95 7.38 11.87
CA ILE A 33 -5.39 7.30 12.18
C ILE A 33 -6.21 8.54 11.77
N HIS A 34 -5.57 9.70 11.59
CA HIS A 34 -6.24 10.95 11.22
C HIS A 34 -6.06 11.34 9.75
N ASP A 35 -5.08 10.77 9.05
CA ASP A 35 -4.82 11.09 7.63
C ASP A 35 -4.90 9.84 6.74
N PHE A 36 -4.18 8.76 7.07
CA PHE A 36 -4.13 7.55 6.25
C PHE A 36 -5.44 6.74 6.28
N LEU A 37 -5.93 6.36 7.46
CA LEU A 37 -7.16 5.56 7.57
C LEU A 37 -8.38 6.24 6.91
N PRO A 38 -8.67 7.53 7.14
CA PRO A 38 -9.82 8.19 6.50
C PRO A 38 -9.72 8.33 4.97
N ARG A 39 -8.51 8.21 4.39
CA ARG A 39 -8.33 8.22 2.94
C ARG A 39 -8.70 6.90 2.29
N ILE A 40 -8.51 5.78 2.98
CA ILE A 40 -8.71 4.44 2.41
C ILE A 40 -9.93 3.70 2.95
N ILE A 41 -10.59 4.20 4.00
CA ILE A 41 -11.76 3.59 4.63
C ILE A 41 -12.94 4.53 4.52
N CYS A 42 -14.13 3.98 4.28
CA CYS A 42 -15.36 4.76 4.23
C CYS A 42 -15.58 5.58 5.50
N GLY A 43 -15.99 6.83 5.33
CA GLY A 43 -16.21 7.75 6.45
C GLY A 43 -17.16 7.21 7.51
N HIS A 44 -18.25 6.53 7.13
CA HIS A 44 -19.21 5.98 8.10
C HIS A 44 -18.59 4.88 8.99
N VAL A 45 -17.68 4.06 8.45
CA VAL A 45 -16.95 3.05 9.23
C VAL A 45 -16.03 3.74 10.25
N ILE A 46 -15.27 4.75 9.81
CA ILE A 46 -14.39 5.55 10.68
C ILE A 46 -15.19 6.24 11.79
N GLU A 47 -16.31 6.88 11.47
CA GLU A 47 -17.14 7.57 12.46
C GLU A 47 -17.80 6.60 13.44
N SER A 48 -18.12 5.37 13.01
CA SER A 48 -18.66 4.33 13.90
C SER A 48 -17.69 3.91 15.03
N LEU A 49 -16.39 4.18 14.84
CA LEU A 49 -15.31 3.88 15.78
C LEU A 49 -15.04 5.00 16.78
N LYS A 50 -15.83 6.09 16.73
CA LYS A 50 -15.66 7.27 17.58
C LYS A 50 -16.82 7.46 18.55
N THR A 51 -16.53 8.12 19.67
CA THR A 51 -17.51 8.68 20.61
C THR A 51 -17.12 10.13 20.86
N ASN A 52 -18.06 11.08 20.69
CA ASN A 52 -17.79 12.53 20.82
C ASN A 52 -16.62 13.04 19.97
N GLY A 53 -16.43 12.47 18.77
CA GLY A 53 -15.38 12.87 17.83
C GLY A 53 -13.98 12.29 18.11
N LEU A 54 -13.81 11.50 19.18
CA LEU A 54 -12.56 10.81 19.51
C LEU A 54 -12.69 9.31 19.28
N TYR A 55 -11.61 8.65 18.86
CA TYR A 55 -11.59 7.19 18.78
C TYR A 55 -11.81 6.59 20.16
N ASP A 56 -12.66 5.57 20.23
CA ASP A 56 -13.10 4.97 21.49
C ASP A 56 -12.87 3.46 21.46
N GLN A 57 -12.04 2.96 22.38
CA GLN A 57 -11.71 1.54 22.49
C GLN A 57 -12.98 0.67 22.65
N LYS A 58 -14.04 1.19 23.29
CA LYS A 58 -15.31 0.47 23.46
C LYS A 58 -16.08 0.26 22.15
N ARG A 59 -15.69 0.96 21.09
CA ARG A 59 -16.26 0.82 19.74
C ARG A 59 -15.57 -0.27 18.92
N LEU A 60 -14.43 -0.79 19.36
CA LEU A 60 -13.80 -1.96 18.75
C LEU A 60 -14.64 -3.20 19.07
N LYS A 61 -15.07 -3.92 18.03
CA LYS A 61 -15.99 -5.06 18.13
C LYS A 61 -15.35 -6.39 17.78
N PHE A 62 -14.24 -6.38 17.06
CA PHE A 62 -13.63 -7.57 16.46
C PHE A 62 -12.17 -7.72 16.88
N TYR A 63 -11.49 -6.62 17.19
CA TYR A 63 -10.13 -6.67 17.71
C TYR A 63 -10.10 -6.73 19.24
N HIS A 64 -9.78 -7.91 19.77
CA HIS A 64 -9.70 -8.15 21.21
C HIS A 64 -8.36 -8.79 21.56
N TRP A 65 -7.55 -8.11 22.38
CA TRP A 65 -6.33 -8.67 22.95
C TRP A 65 -6.52 -8.91 24.45
N LYS A 66 -5.80 -9.90 25.00
CA LYS A 66 -5.83 -10.22 26.43
C LYS A 66 -4.62 -9.68 27.18
N LYS A 67 -3.43 -9.90 26.60
CA LYS A 67 -2.16 -9.50 27.20
C LYS A 67 -1.51 -8.42 26.35
N ASP A 68 -1.05 -8.82 25.17
CA ASP A 68 -0.37 -7.94 24.23
C ASP A 68 -1.18 -7.84 22.93
N PRO A 69 -1.26 -6.66 22.30
CA PRO A 69 -1.79 -6.53 20.95
C PRO A 69 -1.06 -7.43 19.96
N PHE A 70 -1.78 -7.93 18.96
CA PHE A 70 -1.26 -8.83 17.93
C PHE A 70 -1.75 -8.43 16.54
N ILE A 71 -1.17 -9.01 15.50
CA ILE A 71 -1.62 -8.80 14.12
C ILE A 71 -2.40 -10.05 13.67
N PRO A 72 -3.72 -9.95 13.43
CA PRO A 72 -4.52 -11.07 12.94
C PRO A 72 -4.11 -11.53 11.53
N VAL A 73 -4.41 -12.79 11.19
CA VAL A 73 -4.11 -13.35 9.87
C VAL A 73 -4.95 -12.69 8.77
N GLU A 74 -6.21 -12.35 9.07
CA GLU A 74 -7.12 -11.64 8.19
C GLU A 74 -6.56 -10.27 7.81
N PHE A 75 -5.91 -9.59 8.75
CA PHE A 75 -5.23 -8.32 8.49
C PHE A 75 -3.98 -8.52 7.64
N SER A 76 -3.07 -9.39 8.07
CA SER A 76 -1.75 -9.52 7.44
C SER A 76 -1.76 -10.19 6.06
N VAL A 77 -2.76 -11.03 5.78
CA VAL A 77 -2.83 -11.87 4.58
C VAL A 77 -3.96 -11.49 3.63
N ALA A 78 -4.97 -10.75 4.10
CA ALA A 78 -6.01 -10.18 3.24
C ALA A 78 -6.10 -8.66 3.35
N ALA A 79 -6.63 -8.13 4.46
CA ALA A 79 -7.05 -6.73 4.57
C ALA A 79 -5.95 -5.73 4.24
N TYR A 80 -4.78 -5.87 4.86
CA TYR A 80 -3.67 -4.95 4.69
C TYR A 80 -2.78 -5.25 3.48
N ARG A 81 -3.21 -6.20 2.63
CA ARG A 81 -2.64 -6.43 1.29
C ARG A 81 -3.41 -5.71 0.19
N LEU A 82 -4.32 -4.79 0.55
CA LEU A 82 -4.93 -3.87 -0.42
C LEU A 82 -3.89 -3.12 -1.27
N GLY A 83 -2.69 -2.87 -0.70
CA GLY A 83 -1.62 -2.15 -1.38
C GLY A 83 -1.17 -2.82 -2.68
N HIS A 84 -1.40 -4.12 -2.87
CA HIS A 84 -1.08 -4.81 -4.11
C HIS A 84 -1.87 -4.30 -5.32
N SER A 85 -3.13 -3.86 -5.15
CA SER A 85 -3.92 -3.26 -6.24
C SER A 85 -3.52 -1.81 -6.52
N MET A 86 -2.93 -1.14 -5.52
CA MET A 86 -2.59 0.28 -5.55
C MET A 86 -1.24 0.58 -6.24
N ILE A 87 -0.47 -0.46 -6.55
CA ILE A 87 0.85 -0.34 -7.19
C ILE A 87 0.69 0.12 -8.65
N ARG A 88 1.55 1.04 -9.08
CA ARG A 88 1.63 1.48 -10.48
C ARG A 88 2.54 0.54 -11.27
N PRO A 89 2.34 0.35 -12.58
CA PRO A 89 3.25 -0.47 -13.38
C PRO A 89 4.67 0.13 -13.43
N GLY A 90 4.79 1.45 -13.27
CA GLY A 90 6.06 2.15 -13.15
C GLY A 90 5.94 3.55 -12.55
N TYR A 91 7.09 4.10 -12.19
CA TYR A 91 7.22 5.36 -11.48
C TYR A 91 8.31 6.23 -12.11
N ARG A 92 8.12 7.55 -12.08
CA ARG A 92 9.15 8.55 -12.34
C ARG A 92 9.69 9.05 -11.01
N LEU A 93 10.98 8.89 -10.75
CA LEU A 93 11.54 9.24 -9.45
C LEU A 93 11.91 10.71 -9.33
N ASN A 94 12.39 11.32 -10.41
CA ASN A 94 12.82 12.71 -10.49
C ASN A 94 12.78 13.21 -11.95
N ASP A 95 13.42 14.36 -12.23
CA ASP A 95 13.44 15.01 -13.54
C ASP A 95 14.38 14.34 -14.57
N ASP A 96 15.17 13.33 -14.18
CA ASP A 96 15.95 12.52 -15.11
C ASP A 96 15.01 11.59 -15.91
N ASP A 97 15.02 11.76 -17.24
CA ASP A 97 14.20 10.99 -18.18
C ASP A 97 14.47 9.47 -18.12
N ALA A 98 15.67 9.06 -17.70
CA ALA A 98 16.02 7.65 -17.49
C ALA A 98 15.36 7.03 -16.24
N THR A 99 14.58 7.79 -15.47
CA THR A 99 13.96 7.33 -14.21
C THR A 99 12.51 6.89 -14.34
N LEU A 100 11.92 6.82 -15.56
CA LEU A 100 10.70 6.03 -15.75
C LEU A 100 11.05 4.56 -15.69
N LEU A 101 10.82 3.96 -14.54
CA LEU A 101 11.18 2.58 -14.30
C LEU A 101 9.93 1.79 -13.91
N PRO A 102 9.73 0.59 -14.48
CA PRO A 102 8.71 -0.30 -13.98
C PRO A 102 9.05 -0.73 -12.55
N ILE A 103 8.02 -1.10 -11.78
CA ILE A 103 8.24 -1.62 -10.42
C ILE A 103 9.14 -2.87 -10.45
N PHE A 104 8.90 -3.75 -11.42
CA PHE A 104 9.75 -4.90 -11.73
C PHE A 104 10.05 -4.97 -13.23
N PRO A 105 11.22 -5.53 -13.62
CA PRO A 105 11.52 -5.84 -15.00
C PRO A 105 10.43 -6.70 -15.65
N ILE A 106 10.16 -6.46 -16.92
CA ILE A 106 9.20 -7.26 -17.70
C ILE A 106 9.99 -8.04 -18.75
N PRO A 107 9.92 -9.39 -18.77
CA PRO A 107 10.67 -10.18 -19.73
C PRO A 107 10.17 -9.97 -21.18
N PRO A 108 11.04 -10.19 -22.20
CA PRO A 108 10.62 -10.25 -23.59
C PRO A 108 9.48 -11.24 -23.81
N GLY A 109 8.56 -10.95 -24.73
CA GLY A 109 7.45 -11.84 -25.09
C GLY A 109 6.27 -11.82 -24.12
N PHE A 110 6.30 -10.99 -23.07
CA PHE A 110 5.14 -10.82 -22.20
C PHE A 110 4.02 -10.02 -22.90
N PRO A 111 2.74 -10.42 -22.85
CA PRO A 111 1.64 -9.69 -23.48
C PRO A 111 1.62 -8.20 -23.10
N GLY A 112 1.66 -7.32 -24.10
CA GLY A 112 1.70 -5.87 -23.93
C GLY A 112 3.09 -5.27 -23.66
N ALA A 113 4.13 -6.06 -23.51
CA ALA A 113 5.50 -5.57 -23.36
C ALA A 113 6.16 -5.30 -24.73
N PRO A 114 7.14 -4.36 -24.80
CA PRO A 114 7.99 -4.23 -25.98
C PRO A 114 8.69 -5.55 -26.34
N ALA A 115 9.03 -5.76 -27.62
CA ALA A 115 9.64 -7.00 -28.10
C ALA A 115 10.93 -7.40 -27.33
N GLY A 116 11.70 -6.41 -26.85
CA GLY A 116 12.90 -6.62 -26.03
C GLY A 116 12.66 -6.67 -24.51
N GLY A 117 11.40 -6.63 -24.05
CA GLY A 117 11.05 -6.48 -22.64
C GLY A 117 11.43 -5.11 -22.07
N ILE A 118 11.40 -4.99 -20.74
CA ILE A 118 11.87 -3.82 -19.98
C ILE A 118 12.86 -4.31 -18.91
N SER A 119 14.15 -4.06 -19.12
CA SER A 119 15.22 -4.62 -18.29
C SER A 119 15.50 -3.88 -16.97
N PRO A 120 15.63 -2.54 -16.92
CA PRO A 120 15.82 -1.86 -15.65
C PRO A 120 14.49 -1.74 -14.91
N GLY A 121 14.45 -2.13 -13.63
CA GLY A 121 13.30 -1.93 -12.75
C GLY A 121 13.71 -1.34 -11.41
N LEU A 122 12.71 -1.11 -10.56
CA LEU A 122 12.89 -0.68 -9.17
C LEU A 122 13.07 -1.85 -8.20
N THR A 123 13.58 -2.98 -8.70
CA THR A 123 13.86 -4.17 -7.89
C THR A 123 14.78 -3.82 -6.72
N GLY A 124 14.40 -4.25 -5.52
CA GLY A 124 15.16 -4.07 -4.28
C GLY A 124 16.40 -4.95 -4.20
N PHE A 125 16.94 -5.09 -2.97
CA PHE A 125 18.12 -5.91 -2.64
C PHE A 125 19.42 -5.51 -3.36
N GLN A 126 19.50 -4.26 -3.81
CA GLN A 126 20.68 -3.67 -4.44
C GLN A 126 20.82 -2.20 -4.06
N ALA A 127 22.03 -1.65 -4.21
CA ALA A 127 22.25 -0.22 -4.02
C ALA A 127 21.40 0.60 -5.00
N VAL A 128 20.76 1.65 -4.51
CA VAL A 128 19.99 2.57 -5.36
C VAL A 128 20.95 3.33 -6.26
N ALA A 129 20.74 3.27 -7.58
CA ALA A 129 21.57 3.99 -8.54
C ALA A 129 21.55 5.50 -8.25
N LYS A 130 22.67 6.19 -8.48
CA LYS A 130 22.86 7.61 -8.11
C LYS A 130 21.81 8.55 -8.71
N ASN A 131 21.30 8.23 -9.90
CA ASN A 131 20.29 9.02 -10.58
C ASN A 131 18.84 8.70 -10.13
N ARG A 132 18.64 7.80 -9.17
CA ARG A 132 17.31 7.39 -8.66
C ARG A 132 16.93 8.09 -7.35
N GLY A 133 17.45 9.29 -7.12
CA GLY A 133 17.00 10.13 -6.00
C GLY A 133 15.51 10.43 -6.10
N ILE A 134 14.77 10.31 -5.01
CA ILE A 134 13.31 10.49 -5.02
C ILE A 134 13.00 11.98 -4.80
N ASP A 135 12.32 12.59 -5.78
CA ASP A 135 11.60 13.84 -5.59
C ASP A 135 10.22 13.52 -4.99
N TRP A 136 10.10 13.73 -3.68
CA TRP A 136 8.88 13.45 -2.92
C TRP A 136 7.67 14.28 -3.37
N GLY A 137 7.89 15.43 -4.02
CA GLY A 137 6.82 16.24 -4.61
C GLY A 137 6.04 15.49 -5.70
N ARG A 138 6.60 14.39 -6.22
CA ARG A 138 5.92 13.51 -7.19
C ARG A 138 4.99 12.50 -6.56
N PHE A 139 4.94 12.37 -5.24
CA PHE A 139 4.13 11.37 -4.53
C PHE A 139 3.25 11.97 -3.46
N ILE A 140 3.70 13.08 -2.87
CA ILE A 140 3.01 13.84 -1.85
C ILE A 140 2.99 15.28 -2.35
N ASP A 141 1.87 15.97 -2.14
CA ASP A 141 1.59 17.32 -2.62
C ASP A 141 2.37 18.41 -1.85
N ILE A 142 3.68 18.24 -1.71
CA ILE A 142 4.57 19.23 -1.09
C ILE A 142 5.09 20.24 -2.13
N GLY A 143 5.32 21.47 -1.68
CA GLY A 143 5.88 22.55 -2.53
C GLY A 143 4.89 23.07 -3.58
N THR A 144 5.38 23.30 -4.80
CA THR A 144 4.58 23.81 -5.91
C THR A 144 3.54 22.78 -6.36
N VAL A 145 2.29 23.22 -6.51
CA VAL A 145 1.20 22.40 -7.03
C VAL A 145 1.56 21.89 -8.44
N ARG A 146 1.45 20.58 -8.66
CA ARG A 146 1.83 19.92 -9.90
C ARG A 146 0.63 19.67 -10.81
N ALA A 147 0.89 19.53 -12.10
CA ALA A 147 -0.12 19.05 -13.03
C ALA A 147 -0.56 17.62 -12.65
N ARG A 148 -1.81 17.27 -12.95
CA ARG A 148 -2.31 15.89 -12.85
C ARG A 148 -1.60 14.96 -13.84
N GLY A 149 -1.38 15.47 -15.05
CA GLY A 149 -1.07 14.66 -16.24
C GLY A 149 -2.23 13.74 -16.62
N GLU A 150 -2.15 13.13 -17.80
CA GLU A 150 -3.05 12.06 -18.23
C GLU A 150 -2.31 10.73 -18.10
N ASP A 151 -2.94 9.68 -17.59
CA ASP A 151 -2.32 8.35 -17.72
C ASP A 151 -2.37 7.94 -19.20
N PRO A 152 -1.27 7.47 -19.79
CA PRO A 152 -1.34 6.92 -21.14
C PRO A 152 -2.29 5.72 -21.08
N GLY A 153 -3.32 5.71 -21.92
CA GLY A 153 -4.18 4.52 -22.12
C GLY A 153 -3.42 3.33 -22.74
N SER A 154 -2.10 3.45 -22.93
CA SER A 154 -1.20 2.47 -23.53
C SER A 154 0.08 2.32 -22.70
N ILE A 155 0.77 1.20 -22.89
CA ILE A 155 2.07 0.88 -22.26
C ILE A 155 3.21 1.73 -22.88
N GLU A 156 2.92 2.45 -23.97
CA GLU A 156 3.88 3.39 -24.55
C GLU A 156 3.99 4.66 -23.69
N PRO A 157 5.21 5.17 -23.46
CA PRO A 157 5.38 6.44 -22.76
C PRO A 157 4.66 7.53 -23.57
N PRO A 158 3.74 8.29 -22.93
CA PRO A 158 2.98 9.31 -23.63
C PRO A 158 3.96 10.34 -24.16
N ARG A 159 3.93 10.54 -25.48
CA ARG A 159 4.44 11.76 -26.10
C ARG A 159 3.45 12.88 -25.77
N SER A 160 3.38 13.28 -24.50
CA SER A 160 2.70 14.52 -24.15
C SER A 160 3.52 15.68 -24.74
N PRO A 161 2.95 16.52 -25.62
CA PRO A 161 3.65 17.65 -26.22
C PRO A 161 4.15 18.68 -25.19
N THR A 162 3.58 18.70 -23.97
CA THR A 162 3.80 19.78 -22.99
C THR A 162 4.77 19.43 -21.85
N GLY A 163 5.34 18.22 -21.80
CA GLY A 163 6.31 17.85 -20.74
C GLY A 163 5.72 17.74 -19.32
N ASP A 164 4.49 18.20 -19.07
CA ASP A 164 3.81 18.20 -17.77
C ASP A 164 3.69 16.80 -17.15
N ILE A 165 3.51 15.77 -18.00
CA ILE A 165 3.44 14.38 -17.56
C ILE A 165 4.73 13.88 -16.91
N LYS A 166 5.86 14.49 -17.25
CA LYS A 166 7.16 14.09 -16.69
C LYS A 166 7.32 14.55 -15.26
N LYS A 167 6.57 15.56 -14.79
CA LYS A 167 6.71 16.16 -13.44
C LYS A 167 5.44 16.07 -12.58
N ARG A 168 4.43 15.34 -13.04
CA ARG A 168 3.14 15.21 -12.34
C ARG A 168 3.24 14.58 -10.96
N LEU A 169 2.20 14.80 -10.17
CA LEU A 169 1.92 14.03 -8.96
C LEU A 169 1.44 12.62 -9.35
N GLN A 170 2.03 11.59 -8.74
CA GLN A 170 1.79 10.18 -9.03
C GLN A 170 1.01 9.55 -7.88
N PHE A 171 -0.31 9.63 -7.98
CA PHE A 171 -1.20 8.91 -7.08
C PHE A 171 -1.06 7.40 -7.25
N ALA A 172 -1.34 6.68 -6.17
CA ALA A 172 -1.53 5.24 -6.20
C ALA A 172 -2.69 4.86 -7.14
N TYR A 173 -2.66 3.64 -7.66
CA TYR A 173 -3.80 3.09 -8.38
C TYR A 173 -4.96 2.82 -7.40
N ARG A 174 -6.15 2.61 -7.97
CA ARG A 174 -7.39 2.42 -7.21
C ARG A 174 -7.32 1.13 -6.37
N ILE A 175 -8.10 1.11 -5.29
CA ILE A 175 -8.39 -0.12 -4.56
C ILE A 175 -9.43 -0.88 -5.37
N ASP A 176 -9.00 -1.90 -6.11
CA ASP A 176 -9.86 -2.71 -6.98
C ASP A 176 -9.32 -4.13 -7.09
N THR A 177 -10.05 -5.00 -7.78
CA THR A 177 -9.71 -6.43 -7.95
C THR A 177 -8.71 -6.68 -9.07
N SER A 178 -8.08 -5.64 -9.61
CA SER A 178 -7.04 -5.74 -10.63
C SER A 178 -5.64 -5.51 -10.03
N VAL A 179 -4.63 -6.09 -10.67
CA VAL A 179 -3.22 -5.86 -10.35
C VAL A 179 -2.45 -5.58 -11.63
N VAL A 180 -1.43 -4.72 -11.53
CA VAL A 180 -0.64 -4.33 -12.70
C VAL A 180 0.22 -5.48 -13.20
N THR A 181 0.41 -5.54 -14.52
CA THR A 181 1.16 -6.60 -15.21
C THR A 181 2.51 -6.97 -14.59
N PRO A 182 3.38 -6.04 -14.16
CA PRO A 182 4.65 -6.43 -13.52
C PRO A 182 4.50 -7.31 -12.28
N LEU A 183 3.32 -7.33 -11.63
CA LEU A 183 3.04 -8.17 -10.47
C LEU A 183 2.58 -9.59 -10.83
N SER A 184 2.26 -9.87 -12.10
CA SER A 184 1.98 -11.24 -12.54
C SER A 184 3.26 -12.01 -12.92
N VAL A 185 4.41 -11.33 -12.97
CA VAL A 185 5.68 -11.82 -13.56
C VAL A 185 6.88 -11.51 -12.64
N LEU A 186 6.73 -11.73 -11.33
CA LEU A 186 7.76 -11.37 -10.36
C LEU A 186 9.14 -11.97 -10.74
N PRO A 187 10.21 -11.15 -10.69
CA PRO A 187 11.55 -11.64 -10.98
C PRO A 187 11.99 -12.65 -9.92
N LYS A 188 12.89 -13.57 -10.28
CA LYS A 188 13.39 -14.61 -9.36
C LYS A 188 14.01 -14.05 -8.07
N ALA A 189 14.58 -12.85 -8.12
CA ALA A 189 15.10 -12.17 -6.93
C ALA A 189 14.03 -11.82 -5.89
N VAL A 190 12.76 -11.77 -6.31
CA VAL A 190 11.58 -11.46 -5.46
C VAL A 190 10.76 -12.72 -5.20
N ALA A 191 10.56 -13.55 -6.23
CA ALA A 191 9.86 -14.82 -6.15
C ALA A 191 10.76 -15.93 -6.75
N PRO A 192 11.63 -16.56 -5.94
CA PRO A 192 12.58 -17.55 -6.44
C PRO A 192 11.87 -18.79 -6.99
N ASP A 193 10.76 -19.19 -6.36
CA ASP A 193 9.96 -20.35 -6.74
C ASP A 193 8.65 -19.96 -7.44
N PRO A 194 8.06 -20.83 -8.27
CA PRO A 194 6.70 -20.63 -8.77
C PRO A 194 5.65 -20.60 -7.65
N PRO A 195 4.53 -19.89 -7.84
CA PRO A 195 4.20 -19.10 -9.03
C PRO A 195 4.86 -17.71 -9.01
N GLY A 196 5.10 -17.15 -10.20
CA GLY A 196 5.64 -15.80 -10.37
C GLY A 196 4.60 -14.68 -10.19
N SER A 197 3.31 -15.02 -9.99
CA SER A 197 2.25 -14.03 -9.80
C SER A 197 2.06 -13.68 -8.32
N LEU A 198 2.15 -12.40 -7.99
CA LEU A 198 1.92 -11.89 -6.63
C LEU A 198 0.49 -12.16 -6.17
N ALA A 199 -0.50 -11.95 -7.04
CA ALA A 199 -1.91 -12.21 -6.73
C ALA A 199 -2.16 -13.70 -6.48
N GLN A 200 -1.58 -14.58 -7.30
CA GLN A 200 -1.70 -16.02 -7.09
C GLN A 200 -1.04 -16.45 -5.77
N ARG A 201 0.17 -15.95 -5.47
CA ARG A 201 0.84 -16.18 -4.17
C ARG A 201 -0.01 -15.68 -3.01
N ASN A 202 -0.69 -14.55 -3.18
CA ASN A 202 -1.56 -14.00 -2.16
C ASN A 202 -2.73 -14.93 -1.85
N LEU A 203 -3.43 -15.40 -2.88
CA LEU A 203 -4.57 -16.31 -2.75
C LEU A 203 -4.15 -17.66 -2.16
N LEU A 204 -3.05 -18.23 -2.66
CA LEU A 204 -2.48 -19.47 -2.10
C LEU A 204 -2.12 -19.31 -0.63
N ARG A 205 -1.48 -18.20 -0.25
CA ARG A 205 -1.13 -17.94 1.15
C ARG A 205 -2.37 -17.81 2.04
N GLY A 206 -3.43 -17.17 1.54
CA GLY A 206 -4.71 -17.09 2.24
C GLY A 206 -5.32 -18.47 2.47
N PHE A 207 -5.31 -19.32 1.45
CA PHE A 207 -5.77 -20.70 1.52
C PHE A 207 -4.93 -21.54 2.51
N GLU A 208 -3.60 -21.50 2.41
CA GLU A 208 -2.68 -22.24 3.28
C GLU A 208 -2.84 -21.90 4.77
N LEU A 209 -3.19 -20.65 5.08
CA LEU A 209 -3.42 -20.18 6.44
C LEU A 209 -4.87 -20.35 6.89
N GLY A 210 -5.73 -20.94 6.06
CA GLY A 210 -7.13 -21.19 6.39
C GLY A 210 -7.95 -19.92 6.57
N LEU A 211 -7.68 -18.86 5.78
CA LEU A 211 -8.49 -17.64 5.86
C LEU A 211 -9.96 -17.95 5.55
N PRO A 212 -10.91 -17.40 6.34
CA PRO A 212 -12.33 -17.48 6.00
C PRO A 212 -12.62 -16.73 4.69
N THR A 213 -13.72 -17.09 4.03
CA THR A 213 -14.20 -16.38 2.84
C THR A 213 -14.79 -15.02 3.20
N GLY A 214 -14.79 -14.08 2.26
CA GLY A 214 -15.27 -12.73 2.47
C GLY A 214 -16.73 -12.68 2.90
N GLN A 215 -17.59 -13.46 2.24
CA GLN A 215 -19.00 -13.58 2.64
C GLN A 215 -19.16 -14.15 4.05
N SER A 216 -18.32 -15.12 4.45
CA SER A 216 -18.34 -15.69 5.80
C SER A 216 -17.93 -14.67 6.86
N VAL A 217 -16.89 -13.86 6.59
CA VAL A 217 -16.48 -12.77 7.48
C VAL A 217 -17.58 -11.72 7.58
N ALA A 218 -18.20 -11.31 6.46
CA ALA A 218 -19.31 -10.37 6.47
C ALA A 218 -20.46 -10.86 7.37
N LYS A 219 -20.89 -12.12 7.22
CA LYS A 219 -21.91 -12.74 8.09
C LYS A 219 -21.49 -12.73 9.55
N ALA A 220 -20.25 -13.10 9.86
CA ALA A 220 -19.73 -13.10 11.24
C ALA A 220 -19.68 -11.68 11.85
N MET A 221 -19.48 -10.65 11.03
CA MET A 221 -19.54 -9.24 11.44
C MET A 221 -20.97 -8.69 11.54
N GLY A 222 -22.00 -9.47 11.14
CA GLY A 222 -23.38 -9.01 11.07
C GLY A 222 -23.64 -8.03 9.92
N VAL A 223 -22.78 -8.04 8.90
CA VAL A 223 -22.88 -7.23 7.69
C VAL A 223 -23.53 -8.06 6.58
N THR A 224 -24.43 -7.47 5.80
CA THR A 224 -24.98 -8.12 4.60
C THR A 224 -23.85 -8.43 3.62
N PRO A 225 -23.58 -9.72 3.31
CA PRO A 225 -22.52 -10.08 2.37
C PRO A 225 -22.81 -9.56 0.96
N LEU A 226 -21.77 -9.19 0.22
CA LEU A 226 -21.87 -8.99 -1.23
C LEU A 226 -22.33 -10.30 -1.88
N THR A 227 -23.24 -10.19 -2.85
CA THR A 227 -23.61 -11.33 -3.70
C THR A 227 -22.53 -11.60 -4.75
N ASP A 228 -22.54 -12.78 -5.37
CA ASP A 228 -21.56 -13.12 -6.40
C ASP A 228 -21.67 -12.22 -7.64
N GLU A 229 -22.83 -11.60 -7.87
CA GLU A 229 -23.06 -10.57 -8.89
C GLU A 229 -22.39 -9.24 -8.53
N GLU A 230 -22.35 -8.90 -7.25
CA GLU A 230 -21.75 -7.66 -6.74
C GLU A 230 -20.22 -7.74 -6.62
N ILE A 231 -19.67 -8.96 -6.57
CA ILE A 231 -18.21 -9.17 -6.49
C ILE A 231 -17.61 -9.10 -7.89
N ILE A 232 -17.26 -7.88 -8.31
CA ILE A 232 -16.67 -7.60 -9.62
C ILE A 232 -15.17 -7.88 -9.62
N ILE A 233 -14.72 -8.63 -10.63
CA ILE A 233 -13.32 -8.86 -11.00
C ILE A 233 -12.97 -7.94 -12.18
N GLY A 234 -11.93 -7.12 -12.01
CA GLY A 234 -11.42 -6.21 -13.03
C GLY A 234 -11.13 -4.80 -12.49
N LYS A 235 -10.66 -3.91 -13.37
CA LYS A 235 -10.30 -2.53 -12.98
C LYS A 235 -11.52 -1.72 -12.54
N ALA A 236 -11.34 -0.85 -11.54
CA ALA A 236 -12.32 0.18 -11.22
C ALA A 236 -12.23 1.34 -12.23
N VAL A 237 -13.20 1.47 -13.12
CA VAL A 237 -13.28 2.56 -14.11
C VAL A 237 -14.48 3.47 -13.84
N ASP A 238 -14.38 4.75 -14.23
CA ASP A 238 -15.46 5.73 -14.03
C ASP A 238 -16.60 5.57 -15.05
N ALA A 239 -16.28 5.14 -16.27
CA ALA A 239 -17.21 4.85 -17.34
C ALA A 239 -16.53 3.98 -18.41
N GLY A 240 -17.34 3.18 -19.12
CA GLY A 240 -16.90 2.42 -20.29
C GLY A 240 -16.21 1.09 -20.00
N ASP A 241 -15.61 0.53 -21.04
CA ASP A 241 -14.81 -0.69 -21.00
C ASP A 241 -13.43 -0.41 -20.35
N SER A 242 -12.92 -1.39 -19.60
CA SER A 242 -11.61 -1.37 -18.93
C SER A 242 -10.40 -1.44 -19.90
N GLY A 243 -10.70 -1.41 -21.20
CA GLY A 243 -9.75 -1.52 -22.29
C GLY A 243 -9.46 -2.98 -22.66
N PRO A 244 -8.79 -3.20 -23.81
CA PRO A 244 -8.51 -4.54 -24.30
C PRO A 244 -7.64 -5.33 -23.31
N GLY A 245 -8.03 -6.58 -23.06
CA GLY A 245 -7.25 -7.53 -22.25
C GLY A 245 -7.51 -7.48 -20.74
N ASP A 246 -8.44 -6.65 -20.25
CA ASP A 246 -8.90 -6.76 -18.86
C ASP A 246 -10.06 -7.76 -18.77
N VAL A 247 -9.96 -8.70 -17.82
CA VAL A 247 -11.10 -9.57 -17.49
C VAL A 247 -12.07 -8.73 -16.67
N ARG A 248 -13.25 -8.44 -17.23
CA ARG A 248 -14.32 -7.73 -16.52
C ARG A 248 -15.55 -8.61 -16.42
N GLY A 249 -15.94 -8.93 -15.19
CA GLY A 249 -17.13 -9.71 -14.89
C GLY A 249 -17.29 -9.88 -13.40
N SER A 250 -18.34 -10.57 -12.98
CA SER A 250 -18.56 -10.90 -11.58
C SER A 250 -18.23 -12.37 -11.35
N ILE A 251 -18.15 -12.80 -10.08
CA ILE A 251 -18.03 -14.23 -9.75
C ILE A 251 -19.21 -15.03 -10.33
N ALA A 252 -20.40 -14.42 -10.41
CA ALA A 252 -21.57 -15.06 -11.02
C ALA A 252 -21.45 -15.23 -12.55
N THR A 253 -20.83 -14.29 -13.27
CA THR A 253 -20.80 -14.30 -14.74
C THR A 253 -19.56 -14.95 -15.35
N LEU A 254 -18.45 -15.01 -14.60
CA LEU A 254 -17.21 -15.62 -15.06
C LEU A 254 -17.21 -17.11 -14.71
N SER A 255 -17.50 -17.96 -15.70
CA SER A 255 -17.60 -19.42 -15.51
C SER A 255 -16.34 -20.07 -14.92
N THR A 256 -15.16 -19.50 -15.20
CA THR A 256 -13.87 -19.91 -14.64
C THR A 256 -13.75 -19.68 -13.12
N LEU A 257 -14.65 -18.91 -12.52
CA LEU A 257 -14.69 -18.58 -11.09
C LEU A 257 -15.80 -19.32 -10.34
N SER A 258 -16.46 -20.30 -10.96
CA SER A 258 -17.55 -21.07 -10.34
C SER A 258 -17.19 -21.70 -8.99
N ALA A 259 -15.93 -22.09 -8.79
CA ALA A 259 -15.43 -22.63 -7.52
C ALA A 259 -15.43 -21.61 -6.35
N PHE A 260 -15.62 -20.32 -6.63
CA PHE A 260 -15.65 -19.24 -5.64
C PHE A 260 -17.05 -18.65 -5.43
N GLN A 261 -18.08 -19.23 -6.05
CA GLN A 261 -19.47 -18.81 -5.82
C GLN A 261 -19.87 -19.03 -4.35
N GLY A 262 -20.35 -17.98 -3.70
CA GLY A 262 -20.64 -17.94 -2.27
C GLY A 262 -19.42 -17.98 -1.35
N GLU A 263 -18.22 -18.19 -1.90
CA GLU A 263 -16.98 -18.51 -1.18
C GLU A 263 -15.80 -17.68 -1.71
N CYS A 264 -16.02 -16.37 -1.92
CA CYS A 264 -14.98 -15.48 -2.44
C CYS A 264 -13.82 -15.35 -1.43
N PRO A 265 -12.55 -15.49 -1.86
CA PRO A 265 -11.40 -15.27 -0.99
C PRO A 265 -11.45 -13.88 -0.35
N LEU A 266 -11.17 -13.78 0.96
CA LEU A 266 -11.32 -12.54 1.72
C LEU A 266 -10.59 -11.35 1.10
N TRP A 267 -9.37 -11.54 0.57
CA TRP A 267 -8.62 -10.48 -0.10
C TRP A 267 -9.32 -9.95 -1.36
N THR A 268 -9.92 -10.82 -2.16
CA THR A 268 -10.67 -10.40 -3.35
C THR A 268 -11.97 -9.70 -2.93
N TYR A 269 -12.66 -10.23 -1.93
CA TYR A 269 -13.92 -9.67 -1.43
C TYR A 269 -13.76 -8.22 -0.94
N ILE A 270 -12.75 -7.92 -0.12
CA ILE A 270 -12.53 -6.55 0.40
C ILE A 270 -12.20 -5.54 -0.70
N LEU A 271 -11.56 -5.99 -1.79
CA LEU A 271 -11.22 -5.15 -2.93
C LEU A 271 -12.47 -4.85 -3.75
N ALA A 272 -13.32 -5.87 -3.99
CA ALA A 272 -14.62 -5.68 -4.62
C ALA A 272 -15.56 -4.80 -3.76
N GLU A 273 -15.56 -5.00 -2.45
CA GLU A 273 -16.26 -4.13 -1.50
C GLU A 273 -15.79 -2.68 -1.63
N ALA A 274 -14.48 -2.44 -1.76
CA ALA A 274 -13.97 -1.10 -1.94
C ALA A 274 -14.49 -0.44 -3.22
N MET A 275 -14.57 -1.19 -4.33
CA MET A 275 -15.10 -0.70 -5.60
C MET A 275 -16.56 -0.25 -5.49
N LYS A 276 -17.38 -0.95 -4.70
CA LYS A 276 -18.79 -0.58 -4.43
C LYS A 276 -18.87 0.71 -3.59
N ASN A 277 -17.86 0.98 -2.78
CA ASN A 277 -17.81 2.12 -1.87
C ASN A 277 -16.87 3.21 -2.37
N ALA A 278 -17.24 3.88 -3.46
CA ALA A 278 -16.42 4.93 -4.05
C ALA A 278 -16.96 6.34 -3.77
N ILE A 279 -16.05 7.26 -3.46
CA ILE A 279 -16.36 8.69 -3.23
C ILE A 279 -15.64 9.57 -4.25
N LYS A 280 -16.17 10.77 -4.50
CA LYS A 280 -15.47 11.79 -5.30
C LYS A 280 -14.56 12.59 -4.38
N VAL A 281 -13.26 12.57 -4.66
CA VAL A 281 -12.24 13.30 -3.89
C VAL A 281 -11.59 14.36 -4.78
N SER A 282 -11.45 15.58 -4.26
CA SER A 282 -10.67 16.62 -4.94
C SER A 282 -9.18 16.36 -4.73
N ILE A 283 -8.42 16.30 -5.82
CA ILE A 283 -6.96 16.10 -5.77
C ILE A 283 -6.19 17.43 -5.90
N PRO A 284 -5.08 17.59 -5.16
CA PRO A 284 -4.31 18.84 -5.12
C PRO A 284 -3.40 19.02 -6.34
N VAL A 285 -3.98 19.37 -7.47
CA VAL A 285 -3.30 19.61 -8.76
C VAL A 285 -3.65 20.99 -9.32
N ILE A 286 -2.88 21.51 -10.31
CA ILE A 286 -2.96 22.91 -10.80
C ILE A 286 -4.40 23.34 -11.14
N GLN A 287 -5.23 22.40 -11.61
CA GLN A 287 -6.67 22.56 -11.75
C GLN A 287 -7.35 21.44 -10.96
N PRO A 288 -7.83 21.70 -9.73
CA PRO A 288 -8.42 20.68 -8.90
C PRO A 288 -9.55 19.96 -9.64
N VAL A 289 -9.48 18.63 -9.65
CA VAL A 289 -10.47 17.78 -10.30
C VAL A 289 -10.97 16.75 -9.30
N LEU A 290 -12.24 16.39 -9.43
CA LEU A 290 -12.83 15.30 -8.66
C LEU A 290 -12.49 13.96 -9.29
N VAL A 291 -11.87 13.08 -8.52
CA VAL A 291 -11.58 11.70 -8.92
C VAL A 291 -12.42 10.74 -8.10
N THR A 292 -13.00 9.73 -8.76
CA THR A 292 -13.65 8.62 -8.05
C THR A 292 -12.57 7.78 -7.36
N THR A 293 -12.74 7.58 -6.05
CA THR A 293 -11.79 6.89 -5.18
C THR A 293 -12.53 5.80 -4.42
N PRO A 294 -12.32 4.51 -4.76
CA PRO A 294 -12.75 3.38 -3.95
C PRO A 294 -12.17 3.43 -2.53
N GLN A 295 -12.96 3.07 -1.54
CA GLN A 295 -12.56 3.00 -0.13
C GLN A 295 -13.06 1.70 0.49
N LEU A 296 -12.26 1.09 1.36
CA LEU A 296 -12.63 -0.12 2.10
C LEU A 296 -13.93 0.10 2.90
N GLY A 297 -14.84 -0.87 2.79
CA GLY A 297 -16.17 -0.82 3.42
C GLY A 297 -16.23 -1.46 4.81
N GLU A 298 -17.42 -1.93 5.17
CA GLU A 298 -17.75 -2.47 6.50
C GLU A 298 -16.93 -3.72 6.86
N VAL A 299 -16.48 -4.54 5.91
CA VAL A 299 -15.63 -5.70 6.21
C VAL A 299 -14.15 -5.30 6.19
N GLY A 300 -13.63 -4.88 5.03
CA GLY A 300 -12.21 -4.60 4.87
C GLY A 300 -11.76 -3.41 5.73
N GLY A 301 -12.57 -2.36 5.79
CA GLY A 301 -12.27 -1.14 6.53
C GLY A 301 -12.28 -1.40 8.03
N ARG A 302 -13.21 -2.22 8.51
CA ARG A 302 -13.29 -2.60 9.93
C ARG A 302 -12.09 -3.42 10.37
N ILE A 303 -11.67 -4.42 9.59
CA ILE A 303 -10.46 -5.20 9.88
C ILE A 303 -9.24 -4.27 9.97
N VAL A 304 -9.06 -3.38 8.98
CA VAL A 304 -7.89 -2.48 8.96
C VAL A 304 -7.92 -1.49 10.11
N ALA A 305 -9.02 -0.77 10.29
CA ALA A 305 -9.13 0.27 11.31
C ALA A 305 -9.02 -0.29 12.73
N GLU A 306 -9.72 -1.38 13.04
CA GLU A 306 -9.70 -1.93 14.39
C GLU A 306 -8.34 -2.51 14.78
N VAL A 307 -7.57 -3.06 13.83
CA VAL A 307 -6.20 -3.52 14.12
C VAL A 307 -5.28 -2.35 14.46
N PHE A 308 -5.30 -1.27 13.67
CA PHE A 308 -4.51 -0.08 13.98
C PHE A 308 -4.91 0.53 15.32
N LEU A 309 -6.20 0.78 15.53
CA LEU A 309 -6.69 1.36 16.77
C LEU A 309 -6.44 0.45 17.98
N GLY A 310 -6.67 -0.85 17.83
CA GLY A 310 -6.44 -1.82 18.90
C GLY A 310 -4.98 -1.93 19.30
N MET A 311 -4.06 -1.93 18.32
CA MET A 311 -2.62 -1.84 18.61
C MET A 311 -2.26 -0.54 19.33
N LEU A 312 -2.82 0.59 18.93
CA LEU A 312 -2.55 1.88 19.57
C LEU A 312 -3.16 1.98 20.99
N PHE A 313 -4.37 1.46 21.22
CA PHE A 313 -4.98 1.42 22.56
C PHE A 313 -4.29 0.44 23.50
N GLY A 314 -3.72 -0.64 22.96
CA GLY A 314 -2.98 -1.61 23.76
C GLY A 314 -1.50 -1.27 23.97
N ASP A 315 -0.99 -0.22 23.31
CA ASP A 315 0.36 0.32 23.53
C ASP A 315 0.30 1.48 24.54
N ASN A 316 0.91 1.30 25.71
CA ASN A 316 0.95 2.33 26.76
C ASN A 316 1.76 3.58 26.35
N ASP A 317 2.66 3.47 25.38
CA ASP A 317 3.44 4.60 24.87
C ASP A 317 2.78 5.30 23.67
N SER A 318 1.65 4.76 23.17
CA SER A 318 0.87 5.40 22.12
C SER A 318 0.25 6.69 22.62
N PHE A 319 0.16 7.71 21.75
CA PHE A 319 -0.51 8.94 22.12
C PHE A 319 -1.99 8.69 22.52
N LEU A 320 -2.68 7.71 21.89
CA LEU A 320 -4.06 7.38 22.24
C LEU A 320 -4.23 6.85 23.67
N SER A 321 -3.18 6.29 24.26
CA SER A 321 -3.21 5.73 25.62
C SER A 321 -2.58 6.69 26.64
N ALA A 322 -1.44 7.30 26.26
CA ALA A 322 -0.66 8.16 27.14
C ALA A 322 -1.24 9.58 27.28
N ASP A 323 -1.76 10.15 26.19
CA ASP A 323 -2.40 11.48 26.16
C ASP A 323 -3.45 11.55 25.04
N PRO A 324 -4.68 11.06 25.27
CA PRO A 324 -5.72 10.98 24.24
C PRO A 324 -6.16 12.33 23.65
N GLN A 325 -5.79 13.44 24.31
CA GLN A 325 -6.07 14.80 23.84
C GLN A 325 -4.87 15.44 23.13
N TRP A 326 -3.73 14.75 23.07
CA TRP A 326 -2.55 15.22 22.38
C TRP A 326 -2.85 15.54 20.92
N ILE A 327 -2.25 16.62 20.43
CA ILE A 327 -2.27 16.97 19.01
C ILE A 327 -0.85 17.25 18.52
N PRO A 328 -0.55 17.01 17.23
CA PRO A 328 0.74 17.29 16.61
C PRO A 328 1.23 18.70 16.87
N THR A 329 2.50 18.82 17.23
CA THR A 329 3.13 20.08 17.66
C THR A 329 4.08 20.65 16.62
N ILE A 330 4.52 19.85 15.64
CA ILE A 330 5.42 20.29 14.56
C ILE A 330 4.70 21.28 13.64
N GLY A 331 5.30 22.46 13.45
CA GLY A 331 4.70 23.56 12.68
C GLY A 331 3.59 24.30 13.42
N GLY A 332 3.49 24.14 14.74
CA GLY A 332 2.42 24.67 15.58
C GLY A 332 1.33 23.63 15.84
N ALA A 333 0.72 23.70 17.03
CA ALA A 333 -0.28 22.74 17.46
C ALA A 333 -1.51 22.75 16.52
N LYS A 334 -1.74 21.65 15.80
CA LYS A 334 -2.81 21.58 14.78
C LYS A 334 -3.43 20.20 14.60
N LYS A 335 -4.74 20.17 14.34
CA LYS A 335 -5.52 18.93 14.17
C LYS A 335 -5.55 18.42 12.72
N ASP A 336 -5.24 19.26 11.76
CA ASP A 336 -5.17 18.94 10.33
C ASP A 336 -3.75 18.51 9.89
N PHE A 337 -2.95 17.99 10.82
CA PHE A 337 -1.60 17.48 10.54
C PHE A 337 -1.67 16.17 9.74
N THR A 338 -0.91 16.10 8.65
CA THR A 338 -0.95 15.02 7.65
C THR A 338 0.43 14.47 7.32
N LEU A 339 0.50 13.42 6.48
CA LEU A 339 1.76 12.92 5.94
C LEU A 339 2.55 14.00 5.18
N ARG A 340 1.84 14.93 4.54
CA ARG A 340 2.44 16.09 3.86
C ARG A 340 3.31 16.90 4.82
N ASP A 341 2.85 17.12 6.05
CA ASP A 341 3.58 17.87 7.06
C ASP A 341 4.84 17.13 7.53
N ILE A 342 4.75 15.82 7.77
CA ILE A 342 5.92 14.98 8.09
C ILE A 342 6.99 15.11 7.00
N VAL A 343 6.58 15.01 5.74
CA VAL A 343 7.54 15.04 4.62
C VAL A 343 8.08 16.44 4.39
N ALA A 344 7.26 17.48 4.45
CA ALA A 344 7.71 18.86 4.34
C ALA A 344 8.73 19.20 5.44
N TYR A 345 8.43 18.84 6.69
CA TYR A 345 9.35 19.04 7.81
C TYR A 345 10.65 18.25 7.64
N ALA A 346 10.56 16.97 7.25
CA ALA A 346 11.73 16.11 7.04
C ALA A 346 12.67 16.56 5.89
N LEU A 347 12.16 17.35 4.95
CA LEU A 347 12.96 17.88 3.85
C LEU A 347 13.56 19.26 4.17
N GLY A 348 13.13 19.89 5.26
CA GLY A 348 13.57 21.23 5.65
C GLY A 348 13.09 22.33 4.70
N PRO A 349 13.58 23.58 4.89
CA PRO A 349 13.24 24.72 4.03
C PRO A 349 13.53 24.38 2.56
N GLN A 350 12.49 24.38 1.73
CA GLN A 350 12.67 24.25 0.29
C GLN A 350 13.24 25.57 -0.26
N PRO A 351 14.25 25.55 -1.14
CA PRO A 351 14.73 26.76 -1.77
C PRO A 351 13.57 27.47 -2.49
N SER A 352 13.42 28.76 -2.27
CA SER A 352 12.42 29.60 -2.93
C SER A 352 12.61 29.55 -4.45
N ALA A 353 11.50 29.67 -5.19
CA ALA A 353 11.48 29.65 -6.66
C ALA A 353 12.28 30.79 -7.33
N ASN A 354 12.78 31.76 -6.56
CA ASN A 354 13.67 32.83 -7.01
C ASN A 354 15.06 32.59 -6.43
N GLY A 355 15.97 32.11 -7.28
CA GLY A 355 17.20 31.47 -6.87
C GLY A 355 18.15 32.28 -5.98
N GLN A 356 18.78 31.58 -5.05
CA GLN A 356 20.23 31.61 -4.82
C GLN A 356 20.62 30.32 -4.10
N VAL A 357 21.56 29.60 -4.70
CA VAL A 357 22.12 28.37 -4.14
C VAL A 357 23.07 28.76 -3.01
N ALA A 358 22.66 28.58 -1.75
CA ALA A 358 23.60 28.43 -0.67
C ALA A 358 24.03 26.95 -0.62
N ILE A 359 25.15 26.62 -1.28
CA ILE A 359 25.87 25.38 -0.96
C ILE A 359 26.39 25.58 0.46
N LEU A 360 25.62 25.16 1.45
CA LEU A 360 26.20 24.78 2.73
C LEU A 360 26.81 23.39 2.55
N SER A 361 28.06 23.39 2.08
CA SER A 361 28.95 22.24 2.17
C SER A 361 29.21 21.97 3.66
N LYS A 362 28.31 21.24 4.32
CA LYS A 362 28.66 20.60 5.59
C LYS A 362 29.55 19.41 5.25
N THR A 363 30.87 19.65 5.31
CA THR A 363 31.91 18.64 5.30
C THR A 363 31.56 17.56 6.32
N ILE A 364 31.47 16.31 5.87
CA ILE A 364 31.29 15.14 6.74
C ILE A 364 32.58 14.99 7.56
N PRO A 365 32.55 15.03 8.90
CA PRO A 365 33.73 14.71 9.70
C PRO A 365 34.08 13.23 9.50
N THR A 366 35.25 12.96 8.92
CA THR A 366 35.82 11.62 8.81
C THR A 366 36.29 11.18 10.19
N GLY A 367 35.42 10.49 10.93
CA GLY A 367 35.75 9.92 12.22
C GLY A 367 34.65 8.98 12.73
N VAL A 368 34.56 7.77 12.18
CA VAL A 368 33.79 6.69 12.81
C VAL A 368 34.67 5.46 12.95
N SER A 369 35.03 5.21 14.20
CA SER A 369 35.58 3.98 14.75
C SER A 369 34.80 2.73 14.30
N GLN A 370 35.53 1.65 14.04
CA GLN A 370 35.05 0.31 13.69
C GLN A 370 33.79 -0.11 14.49
N ARG A 371 32.72 -0.49 13.77
CA ARG A 371 31.58 -1.22 14.35
C ARG A 371 31.84 -2.72 14.25
N GLN A 372 31.68 -3.41 15.36
CA GLN A 372 31.66 -4.87 15.44
C GLN A 372 30.46 -5.43 14.68
N HIS A 373 30.72 -6.43 13.83
CA HIS A 373 29.73 -7.28 13.18
C HIS A 373 29.02 -8.15 14.23
N ILE A 374 27.69 -8.16 14.22
CA ILE A 374 26.87 -9.18 14.89
C ILE A 374 26.07 -9.86 13.77
N GLU A 375 26.44 -11.10 13.45
CA GLU A 375 25.68 -12.00 12.58
C GLU A 375 24.48 -12.58 13.35
N LEU A 376 23.29 -12.48 12.77
CA LEU A 376 22.10 -13.21 13.22
C LEU A 376 21.90 -14.40 12.27
N ASN A 377 22.23 -15.59 12.77
CA ASN A 377 21.95 -16.87 12.12
C ASN A 377 20.51 -17.30 12.44
N ASP A 378 19.62 -17.26 11.45
CA ASP A 378 18.30 -17.92 11.51
C ASP A 378 18.30 -19.12 10.57
N ASN A 379 18.49 -20.31 11.14
CA ASN A 379 18.43 -21.56 10.40
C ASN A 379 17.90 -22.68 11.29
N ARG A 380 16.58 -22.71 11.56
CA ARG A 380 15.91 -23.87 12.17
C ARG A 380 14.45 -23.98 11.73
N PHE A 381 14.20 -24.73 10.66
CA PHE A 381 13.05 -25.63 10.54
C PHE A 381 13.43 -26.75 9.55
N SER A 382 13.78 -27.94 10.08
CA SER A 382 14.01 -29.16 9.30
C SER A 382 12.70 -29.94 9.15
N SER A 383 12.40 -30.35 7.92
CA SER A 383 11.24 -31.11 7.49
C SER A 383 11.32 -32.60 7.84
N THR A 384 10.28 -33.14 8.46
CA THR A 384 9.85 -34.54 8.28
C THR A 384 8.41 -34.66 8.80
N ASP A 385 7.40 -34.50 7.95
CA ASP A 385 6.02 -34.81 8.29
C ASP A 385 5.34 -35.46 7.08
N SER A 386 4.89 -36.70 7.24
CA SER A 386 4.30 -37.57 6.21
C SER A 386 2.97 -37.06 5.63
N ARG A 387 2.51 -35.88 6.08
CA ARG A 387 1.40 -35.12 5.49
C ARG A 387 1.77 -34.40 4.18
N ILE A 388 3.07 -34.19 3.92
CA ILE A 388 3.58 -33.53 2.70
C ILE A 388 3.42 -34.41 1.45
N ALA A 389 3.52 -35.74 1.58
CA ALA A 389 3.41 -36.67 0.45
C ALA A 389 2.00 -36.73 -0.17
N ASN A 390 0.95 -36.52 0.63
CA ASN A 390 -0.42 -36.43 0.13
C ASN A 390 -0.73 -35.06 -0.49
N LEU A 391 -0.03 -34.00 -0.06
CA LEU A 391 -0.10 -32.66 -0.65
C LEU A 391 0.54 -32.59 -2.03
N GLU A 392 1.66 -33.30 -2.26
CA GLU A 392 2.29 -33.33 -3.58
C GLU A 392 1.40 -34.01 -4.62
N THR A 393 0.70 -35.08 -4.23
CA THR A 393 -0.23 -35.80 -5.12
C THR A 393 -1.45 -34.92 -5.47
N TYR A 394 -2.02 -34.22 -4.47
CA TYR A 394 -3.13 -33.29 -4.66
C TYR A 394 -2.74 -32.04 -5.48
N MET A 395 -1.53 -31.51 -5.26
CA MET A 395 -0.99 -30.38 -6.03
C MET A 395 -0.63 -30.78 -7.48
N GLN A 396 -0.29 -32.04 -7.72
CA GLN A 396 -0.04 -32.57 -9.07
C GLN A 396 -1.34 -32.68 -9.88
N GLU A 397 -2.44 -33.10 -9.25
CA GLU A 397 -3.77 -33.14 -9.88
C GLU A 397 -4.27 -31.72 -10.23
N ILE A 398 -4.08 -30.75 -9.33
CA ILE A 398 -4.44 -29.34 -9.57
C ILE A 398 -3.55 -28.68 -10.65
N ARG A 399 -2.24 -28.98 -10.69
CA ARG A 399 -1.35 -28.53 -11.78
C ARG A 399 -1.73 -29.11 -13.13
N THR A 400 -2.21 -30.35 -13.16
CA THR A 400 -2.69 -31.01 -14.39
C THR A 400 -3.99 -30.38 -14.87
N HIS A 401 -4.91 -30.05 -13.95
CA HIS A 401 -6.16 -29.35 -14.28
C HIS A 401 -5.93 -27.90 -14.75
N LEU A 402 -5.01 -27.15 -14.12
CA LEU A 402 -4.68 -25.78 -14.53
C LEU A 402 -3.89 -25.71 -15.85
N LYS A 403 -3.10 -26.74 -16.20
CA LYS A 403 -2.41 -26.82 -17.51
C LYS A 403 -3.36 -27.16 -18.66
N LEU A 404 -4.43 -27.91 -18.41
CA LEU A 404 -5.42 -28.28 -19.43
C LEU A 404 -6.40 -27.14 -19.76
N GLN A 405 -6.46 -26.08 -18.95
CA GLN A 405 -7.35 -24.92 -19.17
C GLN A 405 -6.64 -23.69 -19.76
N LEU A 406 -5.33 -23.78 -20.04
CA LEU A 406 -4.51 -22.69 -20.60
C LEU A 406 -3.80 -23.05 -21.92
N MET A 407 -4.21 -24.16 -22.55
CA MET A 407 -4.09 -24.40 -24.00
C MET A 407 -5.50 -24.39 -24.59
#